data_AF-A0A2H0UM08-F1
#
_entry.id   AF-A0A2H0UM08-F1
#
_cell.length_a   1.000
_cell.length_b   1.000
_cell.length_c   1.000
_cell.angle_alpha   90.00
_cell.angle_beta   90.00
_cell.angle_gamma   90.00
#
_symmetry.space_group_name_H-M   'P 1'
#
loop_
_entity.id
_entity.type
_entity.pdbx_description
1 polymer ?
#
loop_
_entity_poly.entity_id
_entity_poly.type
_entity_poly.pdbx_seq_one_letter_code
_entity_poly.pdbx_strand_id
1 'polypeptide(L)'
;MINTKHLLRVTAAWISIVYVVCYGFLAIFSGARPWFMEYSLHMRMTGWDSVFGLGNFVAGLVFWNLIVFLVVGLFAVLFNNIKK
;
A
#
# COMPACT_ATOMS: atom_id res chain seq x y z
N MET A 1 23.87 -7.04 -8.65
CA MET A 1 23.50 -6.01 -7.67
C MET A 1 22.42 -5.13 -8.29
N ILE A 2 21.27 -4.98 -7.63
CA ILE A 2 20.17 -4.12 -8.09
C ILE A 2 20.45 -2.66 -7.76
N ASN A 3 20.09 -1.74 -8.65
CA ASN A 3 20.17 -0.31 -8.38
C ASN A 3 19.03 0.11 -7.45
N THR A 4 19.34 0.20 -6.16
CA THR A 4 18.36 0.51 -5.11
C THR A 4 17.65 1.85 -5.32
N LYS A 5 18.35 2.90 -5.79
CA LYS A 5 17.74 4.23 -6.01
C LYS A 5 16.72 4.20 -7.14
N HIS A 6 17.04 3.54 -8.25
CA HIS A 6 16.11 3.40 -9.37
C HIS A 6 14.91 2.54 -8.98
N LEU A 7 15.16 1.41 -8.31
CA LEU A 7 14.11 0.52 -7.81
C LEU A 7 13.12 1.28 -6.91
N LEU A 8 13.61 1.99 -5.89
CA LEU A 8 12.76 2.72 -4.95
C LEU A 8 11.91 3.80 -5.64
N ARG A 9 12.44 4.51 -6.64
CA ARG A 9 11.66 5.51 -7.40
C ARG A 9 10.53 4.87 -8.21
N VAL A 10 10.85 3.80 -8.94
CA VAL A 10 9.85 3.08 -9.75
C VAL A 10 8.78 2.49 -8.84
N THR A 11 9.18 1.85 -7.74
CA THR A 11 8.26 1.30 -6.75
C THR A 11 7.38 2.37 -6.13
N ALA A 12 7.92 3.53 -5.74
CA ALA A 12 7.13 4.61 -5.14
C ALA A 12 6.04 5.15 -6.10
N ALA A 13 6.39 5.35 -7.37
CA ALA A 13 5.43 5.77 -8.38
C ALA A 13 4.35 4.70 -8.61
N TRP A 14 4.78 3.44 -8.80
CA TRP A 14 3.87 2.33 -9.03
C TRP A 14 2.90 2.12 -7.87
N ILE A 15 3.41 2.08 -6.64
CA ILE A 15 2.59 1.79 -5.47
C ILE A 15 1.62 2.93 -5.15
N SER A 16 1.99 4.17 -5.46
CA SER A 16 1.09 5.31 -5.34
C SER A 16 -0.09 5.18 -6.30
N ILE A 17 0.15 4.78 -7.55
CA ILE A 17 -0.92 4.52 -8.53
C ILE A 17 -1.83 3.39 -8.04
N VAL A 18 -1.26 2.26 -7.61
CA VAL A 18 -2.03 1.12 -7.08
C VAL A 18 -2.88 1.54 -5.88
N TYR A 19 -2.32 2.32 -4.95
CA TYR A 19 -3.06 2.80 -3.78
C TYR A 19 -4.25 3.66 -4.19
N VAL A 20 -4.07 4.60 -5.12
CA VAL A 20 -5.15 5.47 -5.62
C VAL A 20 -6.28 4.64 -6.22
N VAL A 21 -5.95 3.65 -7.05
CA VAL A 21 -6.93 2.76 -7.69
C VAL A 21 -7.69 1.94 -6.65
N CYS A 22 -6.97 1.30 -5.70
CA CYS A 22 -7.60 0.49 -4.65
C CYS A 22 -8.49 1.33 -3.72
N TYR A 23 -8.01 2.50 -3.30
CA TYR A 23 -8.78 3.39 -2.45
C TYR A 23 -10.04 3.91 -3.17
N GLY A 24 -9.90 4.32 -4.43
CA GLY A 24 -11.02 4.77 -5.26
C GLY A 24 -12.06 3.66 -5.46
N PHE A 25 -11.62 2.44 -5.75
CA PHE A 25 -12.50 1.29 -5.88
C PHE A 25 -13.33 1.05 -4.61
N LEU A 26 -12.70 1.01 -3.44
CA LEU A 26 -13.41 0.81 -2.18
C LEU A 26 -14.27 2.03 -1.80
N ALA A 27 -13.87 3.24 -2.18
CA ALA A 27 -14.67 4.44 -1.97
C ALA A 27 -15.99 4.39 -2.76
N ILE A 28 -15.94 3.98 -4.03
CA ILE A 28 -17.10 3.88 -4.93
C ILE A 28 -17.97 2.66 -4.59
N PHE A 29 -17.36 1.50 -4.38
CA PHE A 29 -18.06 0.23 -4.15
C PHE A 29 -18.13 -0.10 -2.66
N SER A 30 -19.03 0.57 -1.93
CA SER A 30 -19.17 0.40 -0.47
C SER A 30 -19.48 -1.03 -0.04
N GLY A 31 -20.20 -1.81 -0.86
CA GLY A 31 -20.50 -3.22 -0.61
C GLY A 31 -19.27 -4.14 -0.64
N ALA A 32 -18.18 -3.74 -1.30
CA ALA A 32 -16.94 -4.53 -1.36
C ALA A 32 -16.03 -4.32 -0.14
N ARG A 33 -16.23 -3.23 0.62
CA ARG A 33 -15.42 -2.86 1.79
C ARG A 33 -15.36 -3.97 2.87
N PRO A 34 -16.47 -4.54 3.35
CA PRO A 34 -16.42 -5.60 4.36
C PRO A 34 -15.67 -6.84 3.89
N TRP A 35 -15.93 -7.29 2.66
CA TRP A 35 -15.23 -8.42 2.07
C TRP A 35 -13.73 -8.16 1.93
N PHE A 36 -13.34 -6.96 1.50
CA PHE A 36 -11.93 -6.60 1.39
C PHE A 36 -11.23 -6.59 2.75
N MET A 37 -11.84 -5.97 3.77
CA MET A 37 -11.25 -5.92 5.10
C MET A 37 -11.13 -7.32 5.71
N GLU A 38 -12.17 -8.15 5.59
CA GLU A 38 -12.19 -9.47 6.20
C GLU A 38 -11.29 -10.49 5.46
N TYR A 39 -11.36 -10.55 4.14
CA TYR A 39 -10.64 -11.58 3.38
C TYR A 39 -9.24 -11.16 2.91
N SER A 40 -9.02 -9.89 2.60
CA SER A 40 -7.70 -9.42 2.15
C SER A 40 -6.83 -8.99 3.31
N LEU A 41 -7.41 -8.28 4.28
CA LEU A 41 -6.67 -7.69 5.40
C LEU A 41 -6.85 -8.44 6.73
N HIS A 42 -7.68 -9.50 6.77
CA HIS A 42 -7.94 -10.30 7.97
C HIS A 42 -8.41 -9.43 9.16
N MET A 43 -9.15 -8.37 8.87
CA MET A 43 -9.68 -7.43 9.86
C MET A 43 -11.20 -7.41 9.83
N ARG A 44 -11.83 -7.65 10.99
CA ARG A 44 -13.29 -7.58 11.15
C ARG A 44 -13.67 -6.22 11.73
N MET A 45 -14.35 -5.39 10.94
CA MET A 45 -14.72 -4.03 11.32
C MET A 45 -16.19 -3.93 11.72
N THR A 46 -16.47 -3.20 12.81
CA THR A 46 -17.83 -2.84 13.26
C THR A 46 -18.02 -1.33 13.08
N GLY A 47 -18.72 -0.91 12.03
CA GLY A 47 -19.00 0.50 11.69
C GLY A 47 -18.29 0.99 10.42
N TRP A 48 -19.05 1.54 9.45
CA TRP A 48 -18.59 1.75 8.07
C TRP A 48 -18.72 3.19 7.55
N ASP A 49 -19.35 4.08 8.30
CA ASP A 49 -19.96 5.27 7.73
C ASP A 49 -19.01 6.46 7.52
N SER A 50 -17.76 6.41 8.00
CA SER A 50 -16.83 7.56 7.91
C SER A 50 -15.37 7.26 7.54
N VAL A 51 -15.04 6.03 7.11
CA VAL A 51 -13.63 5.64 6.90
C VAL A 51 -13.04 6.22 5.60
N PHE A 52 -13.86 6.45 4.58
CA PHE A 52 -13.41 6.93 3.26
C PHE A 52 -13.60 8.45 3.13
N GLY A 53 -12.54 9.20 3.38
CA GLY A 53 -12.50 10.66 3.26
C GLY A 53 -11.11 11.14 2.86
N LEU A 54 -11.01 12.38 2.37
CA LEU A 54 -9.78 12.91 1.78
C LEU A 54 -8.59 12.91 2.76
N GLY A 55 -8.83 13.18 4.05
CA GLY A 55 -7.80 13.08 5.09
C GLY A 55 -7.24 11.66 5.24
N ASN A 56 -8.13 10.67 5.30
CA ASN A 56 -7.74 9.26 5.41
C ASN A 56 -7.04 8.75 4.14
N PHE A 57 -7.45 9.25 2.96
CA PHE A 57 -6.77 8.97 1.70
C PHE A 57 -5.32 9.45 1.72
N VAL A 58 -5.07 10.71 2.09
CA VAL A 58 -3.71 11.26 2.10
C VAL A 58 -2.86 10.59 3.18
N ALA A 59 -3.41 10.42 4.39
CA ALA A 59 -2.71 9.74 5.48
C ALA A 59 -2.34 8.31 5.09
N GLY A 60 -3.27 7.56 4.51
CA GLY A 60 -3.03 6.20 4.05
C GLY A 60 -2.04 6.13 2.88
N LEU A 61 -2.08 7.05 1.92
CA LEU A 61 -1.13 7.10 0.80
C LEU A 61 0.31 7.32 1.29
N VAL A 62 0.49 8.25 2.23
CA VAL A 62 1.81 8.53 2.84
C VAL A 62 2.30 7.31 3.62
N PHE A 63 1.45 6.77 4.50
CA PHE A 63 1.78 5.61 5.31
C PHE A 63 2.14 4.38 4.46
N TRP A 64 1.36 4.12 3.41
CA TRP A 64 1.57 3.01 2.50
C TRP A 64 2.90 3.12 1.74
N ASN A 65 3.22 4.30 1.22
CA ASN A 65 4.50 4.55 0.57
C ASN A 65 5.69 4.36 1.53
N LEU A 66 5.55 4.80 2.79
CA LEU A 66 6.60 4.64 3.80
C LEU A 66 6.87 3.15 4.09
N ILE A 67 5.83 2.35 4.29
CA ILE A 67 5.97 0.89 4.48
C ILE A 67 6.65 0.25 3.27
N VAL A 68 6.17 0.56 2.07
CA VAL A 68 6.70 -0.05 0.84
C VAL A 68 8.16 0.32 0.61
N PHE A 69 8.54 1.56 0.91
CA PHE A 69 9.93 2.00 0.85
C PHE A 69 10.83 1.18 1.80
N LEU A 70 10.38 0.93 3.03
CA LEU A 70 11.11 0.11 3.99
C LEU A 70 11.24 -1.35 3.53
N VAL A 71 10.15 -1.96 3.06
CA VAL A 71 10.12 -3.36 2.62
C VAL A 71 10.99 -3.56 1.38
N VAL A 72 10.85 -2.70 0.37
CA VAL A 72 11.64 -2.82 -0.87
C VAL A 72 13.10 -2.44 -0.64
N GLY A 73 13.37 -1.48 0.25
CA GLY A 73 14.71 -1.16 0.71
C GLY A 73 15.39 -2.37 1.36
N LEU A 74 14.71 -3.02 2.31
CA LEU A 74 15.21 -4.24 2.95
C LEU A 74 15.44 -5.36 1.93
N PHE A 75 14.50 -5.59 1.01
CA PHE A 75 14.66 -6.55 -0.07
C PHE A 75 15.93 -6.26 -0.90
N ALA A 76 16.14 -5.01 -1.32
CA ALA A 76 17.32 -4.64 -2.09
C ALA A 76 18.63 -4.84 -1.30
N VAL A 77 18.62 -4.56 0.00
CA VAL A 77 19.76 -4.83 0.90
C VAL A 77 20.04 -6.32 0.97
N LEU A 78 19.05 -7.15 1.27
CA LEU A 78 19.22 -8.60 1.37
C LEU A 78 19.67 -9.20 0.05
N PHE A 79 19.04 -8.83 -1.06
CA PHE A 79 19.36 -9.32 -2.39
C PHE A 79 20.80 -8.97 -2.82
N ASN A 80 21.32 -7.81 -2.41
CA ASN A 80 22.67 -7.40 -2.75
C ASN A 80 23.75 -8.00 -1.83
N ASN A 81 23.39 -8.36 -0.58
CA ASN A 81 24.36 -8.81 0.43
C ASN A 81 24.39 -10.33 0.63
N ILE A 82 23.29 -11.04 0.38
CA ILE A 82 23.26 -12.51 0.45
C ILE A 82 23.93 -13.04 -0.83
N LYS A 83 25.10 -13.67 -0.67
CA LYS A 83 25.80 -14.34 -1.76
C LYS A 83 25.01 -15.58 -2.19
N LYS A 84 24.97 -15.83 -3.49
CA LYS A 84 24.48 -17.09 -4.05
C LYS A 84 25.22 -18.28 -3.47
#